data_AF-B0CFI9-F1
#
_entry.id   AF-B0CFI9-F1
#
_cell.length_a   1.000
_cell.length_b   1.000
_cell.length_c   1.000
_cell.angle_alpha   90.00
_cell.angle_beta   90.00
_cell.angle_gamma   90.00
#
_symmetry.space_group_name_H-M   'P 1'
#
loop_
_entity.id
_entity.type
_entity.pdbx_description
1 polymer ?
#
loop_
_entity_poly.entity_id
_entity_poly.type
_entity_poly.pdbx_seq_one_letter_code
_entity_poly.pdbx_strand_id
1 'polypeptide(L)'
;MMQDTEQSLKLLGYDRRWLVYGFLSLEELACQHETFESSDDQNAEHYRYASFLRILDRHLFLANEELAQYIELAVLDPDQAMAGAALANLLTGHRLSQDQVEHIATHSAFQSDGHQRLVRRRRLTLAIETGPISDELVKRCLASKDRMVQESLIVAKEITRQQLDRLVHEGCNSAVRNRARQQQSISDAEL
;
A
#
# COMPACT_ATOMS: atom_id res chain seq x y z
N MET A 1 2.05 -7.70 -36.44
CA MET A 1 1.38 -7.22 -35.21
C MET A 1 1.25 -8.31 -34.16
N MET A 2 0.43 -9.38 -34.30
CA MET A 2 0.29 -10.38 -33.20
C MET A 2 1.58 -11.15 -32.83
N GLN A 3 2.45 -11.48 -33.80
CA GLN A 3 3.74 -12.14 -33.51
C GLN A 3 4.72 -11.23 -32.73
N ASP A 4 4.62 -9.92 -32.94
CA ASP A 4 5.50 -8.91 -32.33
C ASP A 4 5.09 -8.64 -30.87
N THR A 5 3.78 -8.65 -30.58
CA THR A 5 3.24 -8.52 -29.22
C THR A 5 3.67 -9.68 -28.32
N GLU A 6 3.52 -10.93 -28.76
CA GLU A 6 3.89 -12.10 -27.96
C GLU A 6 5.40 -12.17 -27.69
N GLN A 7 6.21 -11.74 -28.67
CA GLN A 7 7.65 -11.62 -28.49
C GLN A 7 8.00 -10.55 -27.44
N SER A 8 7.35 -9.38 -27.51
CA SER A 8 7.54 -8.28 -26.55
C SER A 8 7.13 -8.67 -25.13
N LEU A 9 5.97 -9.33 -24.97
CA LEU A 9 5.51 -9.85 -23.68
C LEU A 9 6.53 -10.82 -23.07
N LYS A 10 7.01 -11.77 -23.89
CA LYS A 10 7.98 -12.77 -23.44
C LYS A 10 9.32 -12.13 -23.08
N LEU A 11 9.80 -11.17 -23.89
CA LEU A 11 11.07 -10.48 -23.66
C LEU A 11 11.06 -9.72 -22.32
N LEU A 12 9.98 -8.99 -22.06
CA LEU A 12 9.83 -8.18 -20.85
C LEU A 12 9.26 -8.97 -19.66
N GLY A 13 8.93 -10.25 -19.85
CA GLY A 13 8.43 -11.14 -18.80
C GLY A 13 6.99 -10.83 -18.36
N TYR A 14 6.19 -10.16 -19.19
CA TYR A 14 4.78 -9.92 -18.91
C TYR A 14 3.92 -11.16 -19.17
N ASP A 15 3.00 -11.44 -18.26
CA ASP A 15 1.89 -12.36 -18.53
C ASP A 15 0.86 -11.68 -19.47
N ARG A 16 0.24 -12.45 -20.37
CA ARG A 16 -0.75 -11.91 -21.31
C ARG A 16 -1.94 -11.24 -20.62
N ARG A 17 -2.25 -11.61 -19.38
CA ARG A 17 -3.31 -10.98 -18.56
C ARG A 17 -3.10 -9.48 -18.35
N TRP A 18 -1.87 -8.97 -18.41
CA TRP A 18 -1.61 -7.52 -18.35
C TRP A 18 -2.36 -6.74 -19.44
N LEU A 19 -2.40 -7.28 -20.65
CA LEU A 19 -3.15 -6.69 -21.77
C LEU A 19 -4.66 -6.93 -21.63
N VAL A 20 -5.06 -8.14 -21.20
CA VAL A 20 -6.47 -8.52 -21.05
C VAL A 20 -7.18 -7.67 -19.99
N TYR A 21 -6.51 -7.40 -18.86
CA TYR A 21 -7.02 -6.56 -17.79
C TYR A 21 -6.93 -5.07 -18.12
N GLY A 22 -6.32 -4.70 -19.25
CA GLY A 22 -6.16 -3.30 -19.66
C GLY A 22 -5.15 -2.52 -18.83
N PHE A 23 -4.36 -3.18 -17.98
CA PHE A 23 -3.34 -2.53 -17.16
C PHE A 23 -2.06 -2.21 -17.94
N LEU A 24 -1.86 -2.84 -19.10
CA LEU A 24 -0.82 -2.49 -20.07
C LEU A 24 -1.47 -2.34 -21.45
N SER A 25 -1.22 -1.24 -22.14
CA SER A 25 -1.65 -1.07 -23.54
C SER A 25 -0.61 -1.64 -24.52
N LEU A 26 -1.02 -1.90 -25.76
CA LEU A 26 -0.10 -2.35 -26.81
C LEU A 26 0.97 -1.29 -27.12
N GLU A 27 0.58 -0.01 -27.09
CA GLU A 27 1.48 1.12 -27.29
C GLU A 27 2.50 1.25 -26.15
N GLU A 28 2.05 1.08 -24.90
CA GLU A 28 2.94 1.06 -23.74
C GLU A 28 3.94 -0.10 -23.81
N LEU A 29 3.48 -1.30 -24.19
CA LEU A 29 4.34 -2.47 -24.37
C LEU A 29 5.39 -2.25 -25.47
N ALA A 30 4.99 -1.71 -26.63
CA ALA A 30 5.90 -1.41 -27.72
C ALA A 30 6.97 -0.38 -27.32
N CYS A 31 6.56 0.69 -26.63
CA CYS A 31 7.49 1.71 -26.13
C CYS A 31 8.49 1.15 -25.10
N GLN A 32 8.03 0.29 -24.19
CA GLN A 32 8.89 -0.39 -23.23
C GLN A 32 9.87 -1.34 -23.93
N HIS A 33 9.44 -2.05 -24.98
CA HIS A 33 10.31 -2.92 -25.77
C HIS A 33 11.41 -2.12 -26.49
N GLU A 34 11.06 -1.06 -27.22
CA GLU A 34 12.05 -0.20 -27.89
C GLU A 34 13.06 0.42 -26.91
N THR A 35 12.57 0.82 -25.73
CA THR A 35 13.43 1.36 -24.66
C THR A 35 14.34 0.28 -24.10
N PHE A 36 13.82 -0.93 -23.90
CA PHE A 36 14.61 -2.09 -23.48
C PHE A 36 15.73 -2.35 -24.48
N GLU A 37 15.45 -2.50 -25.77
CA GLU A 37 16.50 -2.78 -26.77
C GLU A 37 17.56 -1.69 -26.92
N SER A 38 17.21 -0.43 -26.66
CA SER A 38 18.12 0.72 -26.81
C SER A 38 18.84 1.14 -25.52
N SER A 39 18.48 0.56 -24.37
CA SER A 39 19.06 0.85 -23.06
C SER A 39 20.30 0.01 -22.78
N ASP A 40 21.27 0.56 -22.02
CA ASP A 40 22.37 -0.24 -21.46
C ASP A 40 21.91 -1.12 -20.28
N ASP A 41 20.81 -0.74 -19.62
CA ASP A 41 20.16 -1.49 -18.54
C ASP A 41 18.99 -2.32 -19.10
N GLN A 42 19.17 -3.65 -19.08
CA GLN A 42 18.27 -4.67 -19.63
C GLN A 42 17.49 -5.40 -18.51
N ASN A 43 17.21 -4.73 -17.39
CA ASN A 43 16.44 -5.30 -16.28
C ASN A 43 14.92 -5.24 -16.56
N ALA A 44 14.37 -6.31 -17.12
CA ALA A 44 12.95 -6.40 -17.52
C ALA A 44 11.99 -6.20 -16.33
N GLU A 45 12.40 -6.61 -15.13
CA GLU A 45 11.63 -6.46 -13.89
C GLU A 45 11.37 -5.00 -13.49
N HIS A 46 12.25 -4.07 -13.87
CA HIS A 46 12.03 -2.64 -13.64
C HIS A 46 10.82 -2.12 -14.42
N TYR A 47 10.62 -2.59 -15.65
CA TYR A 47 9.49 -2.20 -16.49
C TYR A 47 8.17 -2.73 -15.91
N ARG A 48 8.15 -4.00 -15.48
CA ARG A 48 6.97 -4.59 -14.84
C ARG A 48 6.62 -3.90 -13.53
N TYR A 49 7.62 -3.66 -12.69
CA TYR A 49 7.43 -2.94 -11.43
C TYR A 49 6.95 -1.50 -11.65
N ALA A 50 7.52 -0.77 -12.63
CA ALA A 50 7.05 0.55 -13.01
C ALA A 50 5.59 0.53 -13.50
N SER A 51 5.18 -0.51 -14.23
CA SER A 51 3.78 -0.69 -14.62
C SER A 51 2.86 -0.91 -13.41
N PHE A 52 3.27 -1.67 -12.40
CA PHE A 52 2.51 -1.77 -11.14
C PHE A 52 2.32 -0.41 -10.46
N LEU A 53 3.40 0.38 -10.32
CA LEU A 53 3.33 1.72 -9.74
C LEU A 53 2.38 2.62 -10.54
N ARG A 54 2.47 2.58 -11.87
CA ARG A 54 1.60 3.36 -12.77
C ARG A 54 0.12 3.00 -12.59
N ILE A 55 -0.23 1.74 -12.35
CA ILE A 55 -1.62 1.35 -12.05
C ILE A 55 -2.10 2.08 -10.79
N LEU A 56 -1.30 2.05 -9.72
CA LEU A 56 -1.65 2.71 -8.46
C LEU A 56 -1.71 4.23 -8.59
N ASP A 57 -0.84 4.85 -9.40
CA ASP A 57 -0.82 6.29 -9.61
C ASP A 57 -2.00 6.79 -10.46
N ARG A 58 -2.41 6.01 -11.48
CA ARG A 58 -3.51 6.39 -12.39
C ARG A 58 -4.89 6.24 -11.74
N HIS A 59 -5.05 5.30 -10.82
CA HIS A 59 -6.33 5.01 -10.20
C HIS A 59 -6.33 5.54 -8.78
N LEU A 60 -7.23 6.49 -8.47
CA LEU A 60 -7.40 6.94 -7.08
C LEU A 60 -7.99 5.82 -6.20
N PHE A 61 -8.75 4.91 -6.80
CA PHE A 61 -9.36 3.72 -6.19
C PHE A 61 -9.35 2.59 -7.21
N LEU A 62 -9.09 1.36 -6.75
CA LEU A 62 -9.23 0.16 -7.58
C LEU A 62 -10.53 -0.53 -7.17
N ALA A 63 -11.40 -0.82 -8.13
CA ALA A 63 -12.56 -1.67 -7.89
C ALA A 63 -12.14 -3.05 -7.42
N ASN A 64 -13.06 -3.81 -6.82
CA ASN A 64 -12.75 -5.14 -6.27
C ASN A 64 -12.20 -6.10 -7.34
N GLU A 65 -12.70 -6.00 -8.58
CA GLU A 65 -12.19 -6.78 -9.70
C GLU A 65 -10.75 -6.38 -10.07
N GLU A 66 -10.49 -5.08 -10.24
CA GLU A 66 -9.16 -4.55 -10.55
C GLU A 66 -8.13 -4.87 -9.45
N LEU A 67 -8.57 -4.84 -8.19
CA LEU A 67 -7.76 -5.25 -7.04
C LEU A 67 -7.37 -6.73 -7.13
N ALA A 68 -8.31 -7.61 -7.43
CA ALA A 68 -8.06 -9.04 -7.58
C ALA A 68 -7.11 -9.30 -8.76
N GLN A 69 -7.34 -8.63 -9.89
CA GLN A 69 -6.47 -8.68 -11.07
C GLN A 69 -5.05 -8.20 -10.77
N TYR A 70 -4.90 -7.09 -10.02
CA TYR A 70 -3.59 -6.58 -9.60
C TYR A 70 -2.83 -7.60 -8.75
N ILE A 71 -3.51 -8.20 -7.76
CA ILE A 71 -2.92 -9.21 -6.88
C ILE A 71 -2.52 -10.44 -7.69
N GLU A 72 -3.37 -10.89 -8.62
CA GLU A 72 -3.09 -12.02 -9.48
C GLU A 72 -1.83 -11.76 -10.33
N LEU A 73 -1.73 -10.61 -10.99
CA LEU A 73 -0.54 -10.25 -11.77
C LEU A 73 0.73 -10.21 -10.92
N ALA A 74 0.66 -9.71 -9.69
CA ALA A 74 1.81 -9.72 -8.78
C ALA A 74 2.22 -11.14 -8.41
N VAL A 75 1.27 -12.04 -8.14
CA VAL A 75 1.57 -13.46 -7.85
C VAL A 75 2.25 -14.16 -9.04
N LEU A 76 1.93 -13.75 -10.26
CA LEU A 76 2.47 -14.32 -11.49
C LEU A 76 3.80 -13.72 -11.92
N ASP A 77 4.25 -12.62 -11.30
CA ASP A 77 5.48 -11.98 -11.72
C ASP A 77 6.67 -12.94 -11.53
N PRO A 78 7.52 -13.12 -12.56
CA PRO A 78 8.67 -14.02 -12.44
C PRO A 78 9.69 -13.50 -11.40
N ASP A 79 9.70 -12.21 -11.10
CA ASP A 79 10.51 -11.62 -10.04
C ASP A 79 9.69 -11.46 -8.74
N GLN A 80 9.95 -12.36 -7.79
CA GLN A 80 9.23 -12.39 -6.52
C GLN A 80 9.57 -11.22 -5.59
N ALA A 81 10.72 -10.56 -5.78
CA ALA A 81 11.06 -9.36 -5.02
C ALA A 81 10.23 -8.17 -5.51
N MET A 82 10.10 -8.00 -6.83
CA MET A 82 9.22 -6.98 -7.42
C MET A 82 7.75 -7.25 -7.13
N ALA A 83 7.31 -8.52 -7.19
CA ALA A 83 5.97 -8.92 -6.75
C ALA A 83 5.70 -8.49 -5.30
N GLY A 84 6.62 -8.82 -4.39
CA GLY A 84 6.50 -8.47 -2.97
C GLY A 84 6.42 -6.96 -2.74
N ALA A 85 7.22 -6.19 -3.48
CA ALA A 85 7.20 -4.73 -3.45
C ALA A 85 5.89 -4.15 -4.01
N ALA A 86 5.39 -4.66 -5.13
CA ALA A 86 4.12 -4.23 -5.72
C ALA A 86 2.93 -4.45 -4.77
N LEU A 87 2.89 -5.61 -4.09
CA LEU A 87 1.88 -5.92 -3.06
C LEU A 87 2.03 -5.02 -1.81
N ALA A 88 3.27 -4.68 -1.44
CA ALA A 88 3.51 -3.75 -0.33
C ALA A 88 3.00 -2.34 -0.67
N ASN A 89 3.25 -1.85 -1.90
CA ASN A 89 2.78 -0.54 -2.36
C ASN A 89 1.27 -0.44 -2.44
N LEU A 90 0.59 -1.52 -2.82
CA LEU A 90 -0.87 -1.60 -2.77
C LEU A 90 -1.42 -1.33 -1.35
N LEU A 91 -0.72 -1.79 -0.31
CA LEU A 91 -1.12 -1.56 1.09
C LEU A 91 -0.76 -0.18 1.65
N THR A 92 0.33 0.42 1.15
CA THR A 92 0.88 1.67 1.72
C THR A 92 0.50 2.92 0.93
N GLY A 93 0.39 2.84 -0.39
CA GLY A 93 0.17 3.98 -1.28
C GLY A 93 -1.29 4.16 -1.69
N HIS A 94 -2.10 3.10 -1.65
CA HIS A 94 -3.42 3.12 -2.27
C HIS A 94 -4.58 3.29 -1.29
N ARG A 95 -5.67 3.90 -1.75
CA ARG A 95 -6.93 3.99 -0.99
C ARG A 95 -7.68 2.66 -1.08
N LEU A 96 -7.78 1.97 0.05
CA LEU A 96 -8.49 0.71 0.18
C LEU A 96 -9.68 0.89 1.12
N SER A 97 -10.82 0.32 0.75
CA SER A 97 -11.97 0.21 1.66
C SER A 97 -11.71 -0.83 2.75
N GLN A 98 -12.55 -0.81 3.80
CA GLN A 98 -12.44 -1.77 4.89
C GLN A 98 -12.58 -3.21 4.38
N ASP A 99 -13.58 -3.47 3.53
CA ASP A 99 -13.81 -4.80 2.95
C ASP A 99 -12.62 -5.28 2.11
N GLN A 100 -11.99 -4.39 1.35
CA GLN A 100 -10.79 -4.72 0.57
C GLN A 100 -9.60 -5.06 1.47
N VAL A 101 -9.40 -4.31 2.56
CA VAL A 101 -8.34 -4.62 3.53
C VAL A 101 -8.57 -5.98 4.20
N GLU A 102 -9.82 -6.29 4.57
CA GLU A 102 -10.16 -7.60 5.15
C GLU A 102 -9.97 -8.74 4.15
N HIS A 103 -10.36 -8.52 2.88
CA HIS A 103 -10.10 -9.48 1.81
C HIS A 103 -8.60 -9.76 1.65
N ILE A 104 -7.79 -8.70 1.50
CA ILE A 104 -6.33 -8.77 1.37
C ILE A 104 -5.70 -9.52 2.55
N ALA A 105 -6.16 -9.26 3.77
CA ALA A 105 -5.59 -9.87 4.98
C ALA A 105 -5.66 -11.40 4.99
N THR A 106 -6.66 -11.96 4.32
CA THR A 106 -6.88 -13.42 4.22
C THR A 106 -6.28 -14.03 2.95
N HIS A 107 -5.85 -13.20 2.00
CA HIS A 107 -5.32 -13.67 0.73
C HIS A 107 -3.91 -14.28 0.91
N SER A 108 -3.65 -15.40 0.24
CA SER A 108 -2.40 -16.18 0.38
C SER A 108 -1.14 -15.35 0.06
N ALA A 109 -1.22 -14.48 -0.94
CA ALA A 109 -0.14 -13.58 -1.35
C ALA A 109 0.35 -12.62 -0.26
N PHE A 110 -0.44 -12.41 0.81
CA PHE A 110 -0.12 -11.48 1.89
C PHE A 110 0.23 -12.17 3.21
N GLN A 111 0.44 -13.48 3.22
CA GLN A 111 0.69 -14.24 4.47
C GLN A 111 2.12 -14.11 5.00
N SER A 112 3.01 -13.44 4.27
CA SER A 112 4.35 -13.13 4.78
C SER A 112 4.27 -12.20 6.01
N ASP A 113 5.21 -12.32 6.95
CA ASP A 113 5.27 -11.45 8.11
C ASP A 113 5.36 -9.96 7.75
N GLY A 114 6.07 -9.66 6.65
CA GLY A 114 6.20 -8.30 6.12
C GLY A 114 4.86 -7.73 5.69
N HIS A 115 4.12 -8.46 4.85
CA HIS A 115 2.80 -8.04 4.38
C HIS A 115 1.78 -8.00 5.50
N GLN A 116 1.75 -8.99 6.40
CA GLN A 116 0.84 -8.97 7.55
C GLN A 116 1.08 -7.79 8.50
N ARG A 117 2.33 -7.33 8.65
CA ARG A 117 2.61 -6.06 9.36
C ARG A 117 1.98 -4.87 8.64
N LEU A 118 2.09 -4.78 7.32
CA LEU A 118 1.47 -3.71 6.53
C LEU A 118 -0.06 -3.76 6.56
N VAL A 119 -0.66 -4.95 6.48
CA VAL A 119 -2.11 -5.14 6.64
C VAL A 119 -2.58 -4.64 8.00
N ARG A 120 -1.89 -5.02 9.09
CA ARG A 120 -2.22 -4.53 10.44
C ARG A 120 -2.12 -3.01 10.54
N ARG A 121 -1.06 -2.42 9.98
CA ARG A 121 -0.92 -0.95 9.90
C ARG A 121 -2.11 -0.34 9.18
N ARG A 122 -2.44 -0.83 7.96
CA ARG A 122 -3.52 -0.28 7.14
C ARG A 122 -4.89 -0.39 7.82
N ARG A 123 -5.19 -1.54 8.45
CA ARG A 123 -6.42 -1.72 9.25
C ARG A 123 -6.56 -0.67 10.35
N LEU A 124 -5.49 -0.42 11.11
CA LEU A 124 -5.52 0.54 12.22
C LEU A 124 -5.63 1.98 11.70
N THR A 125 -4.86 2.34 10.68
CA THR A 125 -4.94 3.66 10.05
C THR A 125 -6.32 3.92 9.47
N LEU A 126 -6.91 2.94 8.77
CA LEU A 126 -8.26 3.08 8.23
C LEU A 126 -9.31 3.24 9.34
N ALA A 127 -9.21 2.45 10.43
CA ALA A 127 -10.11 2.59 11.57
C ALA A 127 -10.02 3.97 12.24
N ILE A 128 -8.84 4.60 12.24
CA ILE A 128 -8.66 5.99 12.69
C ILE A 128 -9.29 6.98 11.71
N GLU A 129 -9.18 6.73 10.40
CA GLU A 129 -9.69 7.62 9.34
C GLU A 129 -11.22 7.61 9.23
N THR A 130 -11.87 6.48 9.48
CA THR A 130 -13.30 6.29 9.13
C THR A 130 -14.23 6.10 10.32
N GLY A 131 -13.71 5.96 11.53
CA GLY A 131 -14.51 5.61 12.71
C GLY A 131 -14.21 6.48 13.94
N PRO A 132 -15.06 6.40 14.97
CA PRO A 132 -14.83 7.11 16.22
C PRO A 132 -13.59 6.57 16.94
N ILE A 133 -12.84 7.46 17.57
CA ILE A 133 -11.64 7.12 18.34
C ILE A 133 -12.02 6.53 19.70
N SER A 134 -12.33 5.24 19.72
CA SER A 134 -12.63 4.50 20.95
C SER A 134 -11.36 4.14 21.74
N ASP A 135 -11.51 3.93 23.05
CA ASP A 135 -10.40 3.52 23.92
C ASP A 135 -9.79 2.17 23.54
N GLU A 136 -10.59 1.27 22.96
CA GLU A 136 -10.12 -0.01 22.43
C GLU A 136 -9.30 0.18 21.16
N LEU A 137 -9.68 1.10 20.27
CA LEU A 137 -8.86 1.47 19.11
C LEU A 137 -7.51 2.05 19.57
N VAL A 138 -7.52 2.98 20.52
CA VAL A 138 -6.30 3.56 21.10
C VAL A 138 -5.39 2.49 21.68
N LYS A 139 -5.96 1.54 22.45
CA LYS A 139 -5.22 0.40 23.01
C LYS A 139 -4.56 -0.44 21.92
N ARG A 140 -5.28 -0.77 20.84
CA ARG A 140 -4.75 -1.53 19.69
C ARG A 140 -3.63 -0.77 18.97
N CYS A 141 -3.78 0.54 18.78
CA CYS A 141 -2.74 1.40 18.19
C CYS A 141 -1.47 1.45 19.04
N LEU A 142 -1.60 1.57 20.37
CA LEU A 142 -0.47 1.54 21.30
C LEU A 142 0.25 0.19 21.28
N ALA A 143 -0.52 -0.90 21.30
CA ALA A 143 0.00 -2.27 21.28
C ALA A 143 0.72 -2.60 19.95
N SER A 144 0.32 -1.98 18.84
CA SER A 144 0.98 -2.19 17.54
C SER A 144 2.47 -1.79 17.52
N LYS A 145 2.87 -0.88 18.42
CA LYS A 145 4.19 -0.22 18.42
C LYS A 145 4.61 0.35 17.06
N ASP A 146 3.63 0.62 16.19
CA ASP A 146 3.86 1.18 14.87
C ASP A 146 3.80 2.71 14.93
N ARG A 147 4.93 3.34 14.57
CA ARG A 147 5.07 4.80 14.59
C ARG A 147 4.02 5.48 13.72
N MET A 148 3.78 4.99 12.50
CA MET A 148 2.88 5.65 11.56
C MET A 148 1.45 5.60 12.08
N VAL A 149 1.02 4.46 12.62
CA VAL A 149 -0.31 4.32 13.23
C VAL A 149 -0.47 5.30 14.40
N GLN A 150 0.53 5.40 15.28
CA GLN A 150 0.45 6.29 16.43
C GLN A 150 0.50 7.77 16.03
N GLU A 151 1.26 8.12 14.98
CA GLU A 151 1.26 9.48 14.42
C GLU A 151 -0.08 9.84 13.78
N SER A 152 -0.72 8.92 13.06
CA SER A 152 -2.10 9.10 12.54
C SER A 152 -3.10 9.30 13.68
N LEU A 153 -2.97 8.53 14.76
CA LEU A 153 -3.85 8.64 15.93
C LEU A 153 -3.72 10.01 16.61
N ILE A 154 -2.50 10.54 16.77
CA ILE A 154 -2.25 11.85 17.42
C ILE A 154 -3.01 12.98 16.72
N VAL A 155 -3.10 12.95 15.40
CA VAL A 155 -3.74 14.02 14.61
C VAL A 155 -5.21 13.73 14.28
N ALA A 156 -5.78 12.68 14.85
CA ALA A 156 -7.18 12.32 14.62
C ALA A 156 -8.11 13.37 15.25
N LYS A 157 -9.12 13.80 14.50
CA LYS A 157 -10.00 14.93 14.86
C LYS A 157 -10.73 14.75 16.20
N GLU A 158 -11.06 13.51 16.55
CA GLU A 158 -11.88 13.19 17.74
C GLU A 158 -11.04 12.61 18.90
N ILE A 159 -9.71 12.70 18.84
CA ILE A 159 -8.87 12.20 19.92
C ILE A 159 -9.06 13.05 21.19
N THR A 160 -9.31 12.39 22.32
CA THR A 160 -9.49 13.11 23.60
C THR A 160 -8.15 13.40 24.27
N ARG A 161 -8.15 14.38 25.18
CA ARG A 161 -6.98 14.69 26.02
C ARG A 161 -6.49 13.46 26.80
N GLN A 162 -7.40 12.65 27.34
CA GLN A 162 -7.07 11.42 28.06
C GLN A 162 -6.39 10.40 27.15
N GLN A 163 -6.83 10.28 25.90
CA GLN A 163 -6.23 9.37 24.93
C GLN A 163 -4.85 9.87 24.47
N LEU A 164 -4.67 11.18 24.30
CA LEU A 164 -3.36 11.79 24.05
C LEU A 164 -2.40 11.57 25.23
N ASP A 165 -2.89 11.61 26.46
CA ASP A 165 -2.06 11.38 27.65
C ASP A 165 -1.47 9.96 27.67
N ARG A 166 -2.27 8.97 27.27
CA ARG A 166 -1.78 7.60 27.07
C ARG A 166 -0.65 7.55 26.04
N LEU A 167 -0.75 8.28 24.93
CA LEU A 167 0.32 8.36 23.92
C LEU A 167 1.59 9.06 24.45
N VAL A 168 1.46 10.04 25.34
CA VAL A 168 2.61 10.70 25.99
C VAL A 168 3.39 9.71 26.85
N HIS A 169 2.71 8.76 27.51
CA HIS A 169 3.35 7.78 28.39
C HIS A 169 3.78 6.49 27.68
N GLU A 170 2.95 5.97 26.77
CA GLU A 170 3.10 4.63 26.18
C GLU A 170 3.57 4.64 24.71
N GLY A 171 3.71 5.85 24.12
CA GLY A 171 4.11 6.03 22.72
C GLY A 171 5.40 5.28 22.37
N CYS A 172 5.43 4.70 21.18
CA CYS A 172 6.44 3.70 20.78
C CYS A 172 7.88 4.23 20.82
N ASN A 173 8.08 5.54 20.70
CA ASN A 173 9.38 6.19 20.82
C ASN A 173 9.23 7.63 21.35
N SER A 174 10.36 8.29 21.62
CA SER A 174 10.38 9.67 22.13
C SER A 174 9.74 10.68 21.19
N ALA A 175 9.88 10.51 19.86
CA ALA A 175 9.29 11.41 18.88
C ALA A 175 7.75 11.39 18.95
N VAL A 176 7.15 10.20 19.02
CA VAL A 176 5.69 10.04 19.18
C VAL A 176 5.22 10.67 20.49
N ARG A 177 5.89 10.38 21.62
CA ARG A 177 5.53 10.94 22.92
C ARG A 177 5.61 12.47 22.95
N ASN A 178 6.62 13.05 22.29
CA ASN A 178 6.76 14.50 22.19
C ASN A 178 5.69 15.14 21.30
N ARG A 179 5.34 14.52 20.17
CA ARG A 179 4.24 14.99 19.31
C ARG A 179 2.89 14.94 20.03
N ALA A 180 2.62 13.87 20.79
CA ALA A 180 1.40 13.77 21.58
C ALA A 180 1.30 14.90 22.62
N ARG A 181 2.41 15.23 23.30
CA ARG A 181 2.45 16.35 24.27
C ARG A 181 2.19 17.70 23.60
N GLN A 182 2.76 17.94 22.42
CA GLN A 182 2.50 19.16 21.64
C GLN A 182 1.02 19.27 21.26
N GLN A 183 0.40 18.18 20.81
CA GLN A 183 -1.01 18.18 20.45
C GLN A 183 -1.93 18.47 21.64
N GLN A 184 -1.60 17.98 22.84
CA GLN A 184 -2.34 18.33 24.06
C GLN A 184 -2.30 19.83 24.33
N SER A 185 -1.13 20.45 24.22
CA SER A 185 -0.98 21.91 24.45
C SER A 185 -1.76 22.75 23.43
N ILE A 186 -1.88 22.28 22.19
CA ILE A 186 -2.70 22.94 21.16
C ILE A 186 -4.18 22.83 21.53
N SER A 187 -4.64 21.62 21.87
CA SER A 187 -6.04 21.37 22.23
C SER A 187 -6.47 22.18 23.47
N ASP A 188 -5.54 22.41 24.40
CA ASP A 188 -5.76 23.22 25.60
C ASP A 188 -5.84 24.73 25.31
N ALA A 189 -5.28 25.21 24.20
CA ALA A 189 -5.32 26.63 23.81
C ALA A 189 -6.55 27.00 22.97
N GLU A 190 -7.30 26.01 22.47
CA GLU A 190 -8.50 26.18 21.63
C GLU A 190 -9.81 26.12 22.43
N LEU A 191 -9.74 25.88 23.74
CA LEU A 191 -10.86 25.86 24.71
C LEU A 191 -10.90 27.16 25.54
#